data_AF-A0A1X2IVX8-F1
#
_entry.id   AF-A0A1X2IVX8-F1
#
_cell.length_a   1.000
_cell.length_b   1.000
_cell.length_c   1.000
_cell.angle_alpha   90.00
_cell.angle_beta   90.00
_cell.angle_gamma   90.00
#
_symmetry.space_group_name_H-M   'P 1'
#
loop_
_entity.id
_entity.type
_entity.pdbx_description
1 polymer ?
#
loop_
_entity_poly.entity_id
_entity_poly.type
_entity_poly.pdbx_seq_one_letter_code
_entity_poly.pdbx_strand_id
1 'polypeptide(L)'
;MRFGTLAEELNSITKDYDYGIVPGSAAVFVKDEVMGIGRLDLTLLESVIVVIEVSRQGYKIASSSPLSHDPKTLAAAERVQSCVDRECFDTMENLLMTASPLFHDRFQASLYDKLDNAQQLQYPPLDYSNPMAQSTIPSPPQQQAPSLSYPYNEQHTNVPPQPVLPPSSYTTVNHTTARASNQQDLMDEINEWIH
;
A
#
# COMPACT_ATOMS: atom_id res chain seq x y z
N MET A 1 17.32 -9.84 -1.57
CA MET A 1 18.24 -10.58 -0.67
C MET A 1 17.99 -10.06 0.74
N ARG A 2 17.64 -10.92 1.69
CA ARG A 2 17.52 -10.52 3.11
C ARG A 2 18.86 -10.74 3.79
N PHE A 3 19.38 -9.70 4.42
CA PHE A 3 20.67 -9.70 5.09
C PHE A 3 20.44 -9.60 6.60
N GLY A 4 19.96 -10.68 7.22
CA GLY A 4 19.70 -10.71 8.65
C GLY A 4 19.14 -12.04 9.12
N THR A 5 19.27 -12.30 10.41
CA THR A 5 18.55 -13.38 11.09
C THR A 5 17.06 -13.04 11.19
N LEU A 6 16.20 -14.05 11.33
CA LEU A 6 14.76 -13.84 11.57
C LEU A 6 14.52 -12.93 12.79
N ALA A 7 15.35 -13.06 13.83
CA ALA A 7 15.26 -12.24 15.04
C ALA A 7 15.52 -10.75 14.76
N GLU A 8 16.55 -10.45 13.97
CA GLU A 8 16.88 -9.08 13.57
C GLU A 8 15.77 -8.49 12.69
N GLU A 9 15.27 -9.26 11.73
CA GLU A 9 14.19 -8.84 10.84
C GLU A 9 12.91 -8.50 11.64
N LEU A 10 12.49 -9.40 12.54
CA LEU A 10 11.33 -9.15 13.40
C LEU A 10 11.52 -7.91 14.28
N ASN A 11 12.71 -7.71 14.84
CA ASN A 11 13.02 -6.54 15.67
C ASN A 11 13.11 -5.23 14.85
N SER A 12 13.60 -5.28 13.61
CA SER A 12 13.59 -4.14 12.69
C SER A 12 12.16 -3.73 12.36
N ILE A 13 11.28 -4.68 12.07
CA ILE A 13 9.87 -4.39 11.78
C ILE A 13 9.19 -3.63 12.92
N THR A 14 9.50 -3.97 14.18
CA THR A 14 8.91 -3.28 15.34
C THR A 14 9.30 -1.82 15.50
N LYS A 15 10.25 -1.31 14.71
CA LYS A 15 10.80 0.06 14.84
C LYS A 15 10.70 0.83 13.53
N ASP A 16 11.00 0.17 12.43
CA ASP A 16 11.24 0.83 11.15
C ASP A 16 9.94 1.37 10.53
N TYR A 17 8.77 0.83 10.91
CA TYR A 17 7.48 1.17 10.30
C TYR A 17 6.56 2.05 11.17
N ASP A 18 6.99 2.46 12.36
CA ASP A 18 6.17 3.25 13.31
C ASP A 18 5.60 4.55 12.71
N TYR A 19 6.21 5.11 11.67
CA TYR A 19 5.70 6.32 10.99
C TYR A 19 4.44 6.07 10.14
N GLY A 20 4.16 4.82 9.76
CA GLY A 20 3.07 4.44 8.86
C GLY A 20 2.04 3.49 9.48
N ILE A 21 2.27 3.06 10.72
CA ILE A 21 1.34 2.25 11.51
C ILE A 21 1.02 2.98 12.82
N VAL A 22 0.19 2.40 13.69
CA VAL A 22 0.04 2.93 15.05
C VAL A 22 1.37 2.74 15.81
N PRO A 23 2.04 3.81 16.27
CA PRO A 23 3.36 3.70 16.88
C PRO A 23 3.36 2.76 18.09
N GLY A 24 4.35 1.87 18.15
CA GLY A 24 4.49 0.90 19.25
C GLY A 24 3.43 -0.20 19.27
N SER A 25 2.61 -0.34 18.21
CA SER A 25 1.62 -1.41 18.10
C SER A 25 2.20 -2.73 17.60
N ALA A 26 3.39 -2.71 17.00
CA ALA A 26 4.01 -3.92 16.45
C ALA A 26 4.60 -4.79 17.56
N ALA A 27 4.12 -6.03 17.70
CA ALA A 27 4.62 -6.97 18.70
C ALA A 27 4.82 -8.37 18.11
N VAL A 28 5.93 -9.01 18.49
CA VAL A 28 6.26 -10.37 18.06
C VAL A 28 5.68 -11.36 19.05
N PHE A 29 4.90 -12.32 18.56
CA PHE A 29 4.27 -13.34 19.42
C PHE A 29 4.60 -14.78 19.01
N VAL A 30 5.17 -15.00 17.81
CA VAL A 30 5.79 -16.28 17.43
C VAL A 30 7.18 -16.02 16.86
N LYS A 31 8.15 -16.80 17.32
CA LYS A 31 9.50 -16.83 16.79
C LYS A 31 10.00 -18.27 16.74
N ASP A 32 9.90 -18.87 15.57
CA ASP A 32 10.43 -20.21 15.29
C ASP A 32 11.66 -20.11 14.38
N GLU A 33 12.84 -20.18 14.97
CA GLU A 33 14.11 -20.14 14.23
C GLU A 33 14.40 -21.45 13.49
N VAL A 34 13.79 -22.58 13.89
CA VAL A 34 14.00 -23.89 13.27
C VAL A 34 13.28 -23.94 11.94
N MET A 35 12.00 -23.54 11.92
CA MET A 35 11.22 -23.41 10.69
C MET A 35 11.52 -22.13 9.93
N GLY A 36 12.16 -21.14 10.57
CA GLY A 36 12.41 -19.82 9.99
C GLY A 36 11.11 -19.05 9.77
N ILE A 37 10.17 -19.17 10.72
CA ILE A 37 8.85 -18.53 10.70
C ILE A 37 8.71 -17.63 11.93
N GLY A 38 8.41 -16.36 11.71
CA GLY A 38 8.02 -15.41 12.73
C GLY A 38 6.58 -14.98 12.53
N ARG A 39 5.89 -14.62 13.62
CA ARG A 39 4.61 -13.91 13.54
C ARG A 39 4.62 -12.72 14.47
N LEU A 40 4.12 -11.63 13.94
CA LEU A 40 3.91 -10.39 14.67
C LEU A 40 2.51 -9.85 14.38
N ASP A 41 1.93 -9.16 15.34
CA ASP A 41 0.76 -8.33 15.13
C ASP A 41 1.17 -6.87 15.07
N LEU A 42 0.41 -6.07 14.31
CA LEU A 42 0.52 -4.62 14.31
C LEU A 42 -0.84 -4.00 14.03
N THR A 43 -0.99 -2.73 14.35
CA THR A 43 -2.23 -1.98 14.10
C THR A 43 -2.01 -0.96 12.99
N LEU A 44 -2.79 -1.06 11.91
CA LEU A 44 -2.80 -0.11 10.82
C LEU A 44 -3.48 1.21 11.26
N LEU A 45 -3.16 2.31 10.58
CA LEU A 45 -3.74 3.63 10.87
C LEU A 45 -5.25 3.68 10.65
N GLU A 46 -5.79 2.76 9.85
CA GLU A 46 -7.21 2.53 9.63
C GLU A 46 -7.90 1.79 10.80
N SER A 47 -7.23 1.63 11.95
CA SER A 47 -7.75 0.90 13.12
C SER A 47 -8.05 -0.58 12.84
N VAL A 48 -7.18 -1.22 12.06
CA VAL A 48 -7.26 -2.66 11.77
C VAL A 48 -6.01 -3.33 12.33
N ILE A 49 -6.19 -4.34 13.18
CA ILE A 49 -5.10 -5.23 13.60
C ILE A 49 -4.85 -6.22 12.46
N VAL A 50 -3.59 -6.42 12.12
CA VAL A 50 -3.15 -7.45 11.20
C VAL A 50 -2.12 -8.34 11.85
N VAL A 51 -2.21 -9.64 11.59
CA VAL A 51 -1.17 -10.61 11.93
C VAL A 51 -0.38 -10.89 10.67
N ILE A 52 0.92 -10.69 10.75
CA ILE A 52 1.84 -10.89 9.63
C ILE A 52 2.75 -12.07 9.97
N GLU A 53 2.79 -13.03 9.06
CA GLU A 53 3.77 -14.10 9.04
C GLU A 53 4.99 -13.64 8.23
N VAL A 54 6.16 -13.77 8.86
CA VAL A 54 7.47 -13.49 8.28
C VAL A 54 8.17 -14.82 8.07
N SER A 55 8.47 -15.16 6.82
CA SER A 55 9.19 -16.40 6.49
C SER A 55 10.21 -16.14 5.39
N ARG A 56 11.02 -17.13 5.03
CA ARG A 56 11.98 -17.01 3.91
C ARG A 56 11.34 -16.68 2.56
N GLN A 57 10.05 -16.96 2.39
CA GLN A 57 9.32 -16.74 1.13
C GLN A 57 8.85 -15.31 0.96
N GLY A 58 8.71 -14.56 2.06
CA GLY A 58 8.12 -13.23 2.02
C GLY A 58 7.45 -12.87 3.33
N TYR A 59 6.55 -11.90 3.20
CA TYR A 59 5.64 -11.43 4.22
C TYR A 59 4.23 -11.79 3.79
N LYS A 60 3.41 -12.32 4.69
CA LYS A 60 2.04 -12.72 4.39
C LYS A 60 1.11 -12.31 5.51
N ILE A 61 -0.06 -11.80 5.18
CA ILE A 61 -1.09 -11.51 6.18
C ILE A 61 -1.80 -12.83 6.52
N ALA A 62 -1.70 -13.27 7.77
CA ALA A 62 -2.33 -14.48 8.26
C ALA A 62 -3.76 -14.22 8.78
N SER A 63 -4.02 -13.02 9.30
CA SER A 63 -5.37 -12.61 9.71
C SER A 63 -5.49 -11.11 9.82
N SER A 64 -6.72 -10.60 9.75
CA SER A 64 -7.05 -9.20 10.04
C SER A 64 -8.28 -9.11 10.94
N SER A 65 -8.35 -8.06 11.77
CA SER A 65 -9.48 -7.80 12.64
C SER A 65 -9.71 -6.29 12.80
N PRO A 66 -10.94 -5.78 12.59
CA PRO A 66 -11.26 -4.39 12.86
C PRO A 66 -11.29 -4.11 14.37
N LEU A 67 -10.72 -2.98 14.81
CA LEU A 67 -10.78 -2.54 16.21
C LEU A 67 -12.12 -1.89 16.56
N SER A 68 -12.86 -1.42 15.56
CA SER A 68 -14.12 -0.71 15.72
C SER A 68 -15.10 -1.07 14.61
N HIS A 69 -16.39 -0.89 14.90
CA HIS A 69 -17.49 -1.14 13.96
C HIS A 69 -17.88 0.07 13.13
N ASP A 70 -17.01 1.08 13.01
CA ASP A 70 -17.29 2.21 12.14
C ASP A 70 -17.14 1.81 10.66
N PRO A 71 -17.90 2.43 9.74
CA PRO A 71 -17.89 2.04 8.33
C PRO A 71 -16.52 2.12 7.66
N LYS A 72 -15.63 3.03 8.10
CA LYS A 72 -14.31 3.21 7.49
C LYS A 72 -13.38 2.06 7.88
N THR A 73 -13.34 1.73 9.16
CA THR A 73 -12.54 0.61 9.68
C THR A 73 -13.01 -0.73 9.12
N LEU A 74 -14.32 -0.94 9.00
CA LEU A 74 -14.86 -2.16 8.38
C LEU A 74 -14.47 -2.28 6.90
N ALA A 75 -14.63 -1.21 6.12
CA ALA A 75 -14.22 -1.21 4.71
C ALA A 75 -12.69 -1.41 4.55
N ALA A 76 -11.88 -0.88 5.46
CA ALA A 76 -10.45 -1.13 5.49
C ALA A 76 -10.15 -2.60 5.83
N ALA A 77 -10.81 -3.17 6.83
CA ALA A 77 -10.65 -4.57 7.20
C ALA A 77 -11.05 -5.53 6.06
N GLU A 78 -12.13 -5.24 5.34
CA GLU A 78 -12.54 -6.00 4.14
C GLU A 78 -11.48 -5.96 3.04
N ARG A 79 -10.84 -4.80 2.82
CA ARG A 79 -9.74 -4.68 1.87
C ARG A 79 -8.56 -5.54 2.28
N VAL A 80 -8.11 -5.44 3.54
CA VAL A 80 -7.02 -6.26 4.07
C VAL A 80 -7.35 -7.75 4.00
N GLN A 81 -8.60 -8.11 4.28
CA GLN A 81 -9.09 -9.49 4.22
C GLN A 81 -8.93 -10.10 2.82
N SER A 82 -8.97 -9.30 1.77
CA SER A 82 -8.71 -9.76 0.40
C SER A 82 -7.27 -10.22 0.15
N CYS A 83 -6.31 -9.77 0.98
CA CYS A 83 -4.90 -10.14 0.91
C CYS A 83 -4.54 -11.34 1.81
N VAL A 84 -5.41 -11.67 2.78
CA VAL A 84 -5.15 -12.75 3.77
C VAL A 84 -4.97 -14.09 3.07
N ASP A 85 -3.84 -14.75 3.33
CA ASP A 85 -3.44 -16.04 2.76
C ASP A 85 -3.38 -16.12 1.21
N ARG A 86 -3.56 -15.01 0.49
CA ARG A 86 -3.56 -15.00 -0.99
C ARG A 86 -2.24 -14.56 -1.58
N GLU A 87 -1.59 -13.58 -0.95
CA GLU A 87 -0.41 -12.91 -1.51
C GLU A 87 0.77 -13.02 -0.54
N CYS A 88 1.93 -13.34 -1.11
CA CYS A 88 3.21 -13.30 -0.42
C CYS A 88 4.00 -12.13 -0.99
N PHE A 89 4.36 -11.18 -0.14
CA PHE A 89 5.04 -9.96 -0.52
C PHE A 89 6.55 -10.10 -0.31
N ASP A 90 7.34 -9.55 -1.24
CA ASP A 90 8.80 -9.57 -1.15
C ASP A 90 9.34 -8.71 0.00
N THR A 91 8.66 -7.59 0.27
CA THR A 91 9.02 -6.60 1.29
C THR A 91 7.83 -6.23 2.15
N MET A 92 8.10 -5.79 3.39
CA MET A 92 7.07 -5.32 4.30
C MET A 92 6.42 -4.04 3.77
N GLU A 93 7.17 -3.15 3.12
CA GLU A 93 6.62 -1.95 2.48
C GLU A 93 5.57 -2.30 1.44
N ASN A 94 5.82 -3.30 0.57
CA ASN A 94 4.87 -3.68 -0.47
C ASN A 94 3.58 -4.24 0.15
N LEU A 95 3.70 -5.03 1.23
CA LEU A 95 2.56 -5.51 1.99
C LEU A 95 1.76 -4.34 2.58
N LEU A 96 2.42 -3.42 3.27
CA LEU A 96 1.75 -2.31 3.96
C LEU A 96 1.17 -1.29 2.98
N MET A 97 1.82 -1.00 1.85
CA MET A 97 1.27 -0.16 0.78
C MET A 97 0.01 -0.77 0.15
N THR A 98 -0.08 -2.10 0.10
CA THR A 98 -1.25 -2.80 -0.45
C THR A 98 -2.38 -2.85 0.57
N ALA A 99 -2.06 -3.13 1.84
CA ALA A 99 -3.02 -3.30 2.92
C ALA A 99 -3.58 -1.96 3.46
N SER A 100 -2.78 -0.90 3.47
CA SER A 100 -3.08 0.38 4.13
C SER A 100 -2.80 1.57 3.21
N PRO A 101 -3.84 2.18 2.61
CA PRO A 101 -3.71 3.45 1.92
C PRO A 101 -3.12 4.56 2.80
N LEU A 102 -3.42 4.57 4.09
CA LEU A 102 -2.84 5.57 5.00
C LEU A 102 -1.33 5.35 5.20
N PHE A 103 -0.88 4.10 5.25
CA PHE A 103 0.56 3.81 5.23
C PHE A 103 1.21 4.35 3.95
N HIS A 104 0.60 4.09 2.79
CA HIS A 104 1.11 4.58 1.50
C HIS A 104 1.27 6.10 1.49
N ASP A 105 0.26 6.85 1.96
CA ASP A 105 0.31 8.30 2.03
C ASP A 105 1.43 8.79 2.96
N ARG A 106 1.62 8.13 4.12
CA ARG A 106 2.70 8.45 5.07
C ARG A 106 4.08 8.13 4.52
N PHE A 107 4.21 7.01 3.83
CA PHE A 107 5.44 6.62 3.17
C PHE A 107 5.84 7.64 2.10
N GLN A 108 4.89 8.05 1.25
CA GLN A 108 5.12 9.05 0.22
C GLN A 108 5.51 10.41 0.83
N ALA A 109 4.83 10.86 1.88
CA ALA A 109 5.18 12.09 2.59
C ALA A 109 6.61 12.03 3.16
N SER A 110 6.98 10.91 3.79
CA SER A 110 8.34 10.70 4.33
C SER A 110 9.42 10.74 3.25
N LEU A 111 9.14 10.23 2.05
CA LEU A 111 10.06 10.33 0.92
C LEU A 111 10.24 11.77 0.44
N TYR A 112 9.16 12.55 0.36
CA TYR A 112 9.24 13.96 -0.01
C TYR A 112 10.01 14.78 1.01
N ASP A 113 9.75 14.59 2.30
CA ASP A 113 10.48 15.28 3.36
C ASP A 113 11.98 14.98 3.29
N LYS A 114 12.36 13.72 3.05
CA LYS A 114 13.77 13.34 2.89
C LYS A 114 14.41 13.99 1.67
N LEU A 115 13.69 14.09 0.56
CA LEU A 115 14.18 14.71 -0.67
C LEU A 115 14.37 16.22 -0.50
N ASP A 116 13.42 16.90 0.14
CA ASP A 116 13.52 18.33 0.44
C ASP A 116 14.74 18.62 1.35
N ASN A 117 14.91 17.84 2.41
CA ASN A 117 16.08 17.95 3.30
C ASN A 117 17.41 17.70 2.57
N ALA A 118 17.45 16.76 1.62
CA ALA A 118 18.66 16.49 0.84
C ALA A 118 19.02 17.65 -0.10
N GLN A 119 18.03 18.34 -0.66
CA GLN A 119 18.23 19.53 -1.51
C GLN A 119 18.70 20.74 -0.71
N GLN A 120 18.18 20.93 0.50
CA GLN A 120 18.62 22.03 1.38
C GLN A 120 20.09 21.90 1.80
N LEU A 121 20.62 20.68 1.93
CA LEU A 121 22.03 20.43 2.25
C LEU A 121 23.01 20.72 1.09
N GLN A 122 22.53 20.95 -0.13
CA GLN A 122 23.38 21.21 -1.30
C GLN A 122 23.68 22.70 -1.55
N TYR A 123 23.14 23.63 -0.75
CA TYR A 123 23.47 25.04 -0.85
C TYR A 123 24.13 25.54 0.45
N PRO A 124 25.46 25.58 0.55
CA PRO A 124 26.09 26.39 1.59
C PRO A 124 25.68 27.85 1.38
N PRO A 125 25.31 28.59 2.44
CA PRO A 125 25.12 30.02 2.32
C PRO A 125 26.44 30.63 1.83
N LEU A 126 26.41 31.35 0.71
CA LEU A 126 27.51 32.20 0.30
C LEU A 126 27.66 33.26 1.39
N ASP A 127 28.65 33.08 2.26
CA ASP A 127 29.05 34.07 3.26
C ASP A 127 29.65 35.27 2.53
N TYR A 128 28.80 36.25 2.21
CA TYR A 128 29.22 37.54 1.68
C TYR A 128 29.71 38.43 2.82
N SER A 129 30.87 38.10 3.39
CA SER A 129 31.58 38.99 4.30
C SER A 129 33.04 39.14 3.90
N ASN A 130 33.26 39.88 2.79
CA ASN A 130 34.56 40.48 2.53
C ASN A 130 34.40 41.84 1.81
N PRO A 131 34.59 42.99 2.50
CA PRO A 131 34.62 44.30 1.87
C PRO A 131 36.07 44.71 1.60
N MET A 132 36.51 44.65 0.33
CA MET A 132 37.50 45.53 -0.31
C MET A 132 38.18 44.80 -1.47
N ALA A 133 37.80 45.14 -2.70
CA ALA A 133 38.72 45.53 -3.76
C ALA A 133 37.90 45.87 -5.02
N GLN A 134 37.92 47.14 -5.38
CA GLN A 134 37.44 47.65 -6.67
C GLN A 134 38.21 46.96 -7.80
N SER A 135 37.51 46.42 -8.80
CA SER A 135 38.04 46.20 -10.15
C SER A 135 36.87 46.01 -11.13
N THR A 136 36.67 47.07 -11.92
CA THR A 136 36.18 47.17 -13.30
C THR A 136 35.56 45.93 -14.01
N ILE A 137 34.34 46.18 -14.48
CA ILE A 137 33.48 45.47 -15.46
C ILE A 137 34.25 45.20 -16.78
N PRO A 138 33.97 44.13 -17.56
CA PRO A 138 32.89 44.15 -18.56
C PRO A 138 32.00 42.89 -18.60
N SER A 139 30.73 43.14 -18.95
CA SER A 139 29.62 42.20 -19.13
C SER A 139 29.83 41.08 -20.16
N PRO A 140 29.19 39.92 -19.99
CA PRO A 140 28.80 39.05 -21.10
C PRO A 140 27.28 39.00 -21.35
N PRO A 141 26.87 38.56 -22.56
CA PRO A 141 25.58 38.88 -23.17
C PRO A 141 24.39 38.04 -22.69
N GLN A 142 23.20 38.67 -22.78
CA GLN A 142 21.89 38.05 -22.66
C GLN A 142 21.72 36.91 -23.68
N GLN A 143 21.48 35.69 -23.19
CA GLN A 143 20.92 34.62 -24.01
C GLN A 143 19.42 34.51 -23.74
N GLN A 144 18.68 34.73 -24.82
CA GLN A 144 17.23 34.72 -24.94
C GLN A 144 16.69 33.30 -24.77
N ALA A 145 15.62 33.17 -23.99
CA ALA A 145 14.80 31.97 -23.93
C ALA A 145 14.00 31.82 -25.24
N PRO A 146 13.97 30.63 -25.87
CA PRO A 146 12.99 30.35 -26.91
C PRO A 146 11.64 29.95 -26.27
N SER A 147 10.64 30.81 -26.43
CA SER A 147 9.23 30.51 -26.17
C SER A 147 8.70 29.54 -27.23
N LEU A 148 8.36 28.32 -26.83
CA LEU A 148 7.59 27.37 -27.64
C LEU A 148 6.11 27.74 -27.60
N SER A 149 5.68 28.53 -28.59
CA SER A 149 4.28 28.74 -28.94
C SER A 149 3.81 27.59 -29.84
N TYR A 150 2.91 26.75 -29.33
CA TYR A 150 2.20 25.77 -30.17
C TYR A 150 1.04 26.46 -30.90
N PRO A 151 0.90 26.29 -32.22
CA PRO A 151 -0.25 26.77 -32.95
C PRO A 151 -1.46 25.83 -32.77
N TYR A 152 -2.56 26.49 -32.44
CA TYR A 152 -3.94 26.03 -32.54
C TYR A 152 -4.24 25.56 -33.97
N ASN A 153 -4.82 24.37 -34.14
CA ASN A 153 -5.37 23.94 -35.43
C ASN A 153 -6.81 23.42 -35.21
N GLU A 154 -7.76 24.33 -35.36
CA GLU A 154 -9.16 23.99 -35.67
C GLU A 154 -9.25 23.65 -37.15
N GLN A 155 -9.79 22.48 -37.50
CA GLN A 155 -10.61 22.33 -38.71
C GLN A 155 -11.50 21.07 -38.69
N HIS A 156 -12.78 21.33 -38.41
CA HIS A 156 -13.97 20.95 -39.18
C HIS A 156 -14.21 19.50 -39.70
N THR A 157 -15.46 19.07 -39.46
CA THR A 157 -16.36 18.18 -40.26
C THR A 157 -16.10 16.68 -40.30
N ASN A 158 -16.99 15.87 -39.71
CA ASN A 158 -18.21 15.36 -40.35
C ASN A 158 -18.90 14.27 -39.49
N VAL A 159 -20.22 14.39 -39.37
CA VAL A 159 -21.23 13.38 -38.97
C VAL A 159 -21.68 12.67 -40.26
N PRO A 160 -22.46 11.55 -40.35
CA PRO A 160 -22.81 10.37 -39.50
C PRO A 160 -22.33 9.04 -40.19
N PRO A 161 -22.77 7.76 -39.90
CA PRO A 161 -23.98 7.30 -39.19
C PRO A 161 -23.88 6.15 -38.19
N GLN A 162 -24.99 6.02 -37.45
CA GLN A 162 -25.32 5.03 -36.43
C GLN A 162 -25.23 3.58 -36.92
N PRO A 163 -24.80 2.66 -36.04
CA PRO A 163 -25.19 1.26 -36.11
C PRO A 163 -26.42 0.98 -35.25
N VAL A 164 -27.32 0.24 -35.88
CA VAL A 164 -28.64 -0.23 -35.45
C VAL A 164 -28.51 -1.22 -34.28
N LEU A 165 -29.37 -1.06 -33.27
CA LEU A 165 -29.60 -2.02 -32.18
C LEU A 165 -30.23 -3.32 -32.72
N PRO A 166 -29.73 -4.51 -32.35
CA PRO A 166 -30.51 -5.73 -32.47
C PRO A 166 -31.47 -5.93 -31.28
N PRO A 167 -32.61 -6.60 -31.49
CA PRO A 167 -33.69 -6.71 -30.53
C PRO A 167 -33.44 -7.72 -29.40
N SER A 168 -34.08 -7.43 -28.27
CA SER A 168 -34.16 -8.21 -27.05
C SER A 168 -34.67 -9.65 -27.29
N SER A 169 -33.83 -10.62 -26.98
CA SER A 169 -34.22 -12.00 -26.74
C SER A 169 -34.43 -12.18 -25.23
N TYR A 170 -35.68 -12.33 -24.85
CA TYR A 170 -36.12 -12.83 -23.55
C TYR A 170 -35.61 -14.27 -23.37
N THR A 171 -34.84 -14.52 -22.32
CA THR A 171 -34.65 -15.88 -21.80
C THR A 171 -34.89 -15.83 -20.30
N THR A 172 -36.08 -16.28 -19.93
CA THR A 172 -36.49 -16.60 -18.57
C THR A 172 -35.54 -17.65 -18.03
N VAL A 173 -34.61 -17.26 -17.16
CA VAL A 173 -33.83 -18.21 -16.35
C VAL A 173 -34.59 -18.38 -15.04
N ASN A 174 -35.06 -19.61 -14.84
CA ASN A 174 -35.78 -20.03 -13.65
C ASN A 174 -34.94 -19.78 -12.38
N HIS A 175 -35.49 -19.00 -11.46
CA HIS A 175 -35.14 -19.06 -10.06
C HIS A 175 -35.92 -20.20 -9.42
N THR A 176 -35.28 -21.34 -9.18
CA THR A 176 -35.75 -22.30 -8.18
C THR A 176 -34.69 -22.45 -7.12
N THR A 177 -34.99 -21.79 -6.00
CA THR A 177 -34.42 -21.94 -4.68
C THR A 177 -34.26 -23.42 -4.29
N ALA A 178 -33.01 -23.86 -4.07
CA ALA A 178 -32.70 -25.04 -3.29
C ALA A 178 -31.67 -24.65 -2.21
N ARG A 179 -32.16 -24.07 -1.13
CA ARG A 179 -31.42 -23.79 0.11
C ARG A 179 -32.14 -24.52 1.23
N ALA A 180 -31.79 -25.78 1.48
CA ALA A 180 -32.05 -26.51 2.74
C ALA A 180 -31.52 -27.96 2.65
N SER A 181 -30.21 -28.18 2.75
CA SER A 181 -29.66 -29.55 2.96
C SER A 181 -28.27 -29.57 3.60
N ASN A 182 -27.94 -28.62 4.49
CA ASN A 182 -26.60 -28.59 5.13
C ASN A 182 -26.64 -28.63 6.67
N GLN A 183 -27.77 -29.06 7.26
CA GLN A 183 -27.89 -29.30 8.70
C GLN A 183 -28.09 -30.77 9.07
N GLN A 184 -28.35 -31.65 8.09
CA GLN A 184 -28.47 -33.09 8.35
C GLN A 184 -27.11 -33.80 8.34
N ASP A 185 -26.18 -33.42 7.46
CA ASP A 185 -24.81 -34.00 7.44
C ASP A 185 -24.04 -33.76 8.75
N LEU A 186 -24.26 -32.62 9.42
CA LEU A 186 -23.58 -32.27 10.67
C LEU A 186 -24.05 -33.10 11.87
N MET A 187 -25.25 -33.67 11.83
CA MET A 187 -25.76 -34.54 12.90
C MET A 187 -25.29 -35.99 12.73
N ASP A 188 -25.08 -36.43 11.48
CA ASP A 188 -24.56 -37.77 11.21
C ASP A 188 -23.05 -37.85 11.56
N GLU A 189 -22.27 -36.79 11.32
CA GLU A 189 -20.85 -36.74 11.68
C GLU A 189 -20.60 -36.74 13.21
N ILE A 190 -21.48 -36.13 14.01
CA ILE A 190 -21.36 -36.15 15.48
C ILE A 190 -21.67 -37.53 16.06
N ASN A 191 -22.57 -38.30 15.44
CA ASN A 191 -22.91 -39.66 15.90
C ASN A 191 -21.80 -40.69 15.63
N GLU A 192 -20.92 -40.45 14.66
CA GLU A 192 -19.75 -41.33 14.42
C GLU A 192 -18.64 -41.17 15.46
N TRP A 193 -18.59 -40.05 16.21
CA TRP A 193 -17.58 -39.84 17.25
C TRP A 193 -17.95 -40.38 18.63
N ILE A 194 -19.19 -40.85 18.82
CA ILE A 194 -19.72 -41.27 20.13
C ILE A 194 -19.77 -42.82 20.27
N HIS A 195 -19.25 -43.57 19.30
CA HIS A 195 -19.12 -45.03 19.37
C HIS A 195 -17.69 -45.55 19.20
#